data_AF-A0A7C7EC25-F1
#
_entry.id   AF-A0A7C7EC25-F1
#
_cell.length_a   1.000
_cell.length_b   1.000
_cell.length_c   1.000
_cell.angle_alpha   90.00
_cell.angle_beta   90.00
_cell.angle_gamma   90.00
#
_symmetry.space_group_name_H-M   'P 1'
#
loop_
_entity.id
_entity.type
_entity.pdbx_description
1 polymer ?
#
loop_
_entity_poly.entity_id
_entity_poly.type
_entity_poly.pdbx_seq_one_letter_code
_entity_poly.pdbx_strand_id
1 'polypeptide(L)'
;MSFFDSILVSIFSMALVFLVLASLYALIQIFAKLVGIFKHEAALPVNVPAEQAEVLDEGAKGPEVSAGELRLKGVDEKTAAMIMAIISHESGIPLSELQFKSIKAIEQS
;
A
#
# COMPACT_ATOMS: atom_id res chain seq x y z
N MET A 1 46.21 9.62 -25.95
CA MET A 1 45.15 10.32 -25.20
C MET A 1 45.77 11.55 -24.58
N SER A 2 45.39 12.73 -25.03
CA SER A 2 45.91 13.98 -24.45
C SER A 2 45.35 14.15 -23.04
N PHE A 3 46.09 14.80 -22.14
CA PHE A 3 45.63 15.08 -20.77
C PHE A 3 44.28 15.83 -20.75
N PHE A 4 44.03 16.67 -21.77
CA PHE A 4 42.76 17.35 -21.98
C PHE A 4 41.61 16.41 -22.31
N ASP A 5 41.86 15.32 -23.05
CA ASP A 5 40.83 14.32 -23.39
C ASP A 5 40.36 13.60 -22.12
N SER A 6 41.30 13.25 -21.22
CA SER A 6 40.98 12.59 -19.95
C SER A 6 40.16 13.50 -19.01
N ILE A 7 40.48 14.80 -18.96
CA ILE A 7 39.70 15.76 -18.16
C ILE A 7 38.27 15.88 -18.69
N LEU A 8 38.11 15.93 -20.01
CA LEU A 8 36.81 16.08 -20.66
C LEU A 8 35.95 14.83 -20.48
N VAL A 9 36.56 13.64 -20.62
CA VAL A 9 35.90 12.35 -20.35
C VAL A 9 35.48 12.22 -18.88
N SER A 10 36.30 12.68 -17.94
CA SER A 10 35.95 12.66 -16.49
C SER A 10 34.78 13.60 -16.16
N ILE A 11 34.74 14.78 -16.75
CA ILE A 11 33.63 15.73 -16.54
C ILE A 11 32.35 15.18 -17.17
N PHE A 12 32.45 14.58 -18.35
CA PHE A 12 31.33 13.94 -19.03
C PHE A 12 30.77 12.76 -18.23
N SER A 13 31.63 11.88 -17.68
CA SER A 13 31.19 10.76 -16.86
C SER A 13 30.50 11.22 -15.58
N MET A 14 31.03 12.26 -14.92
CA MET A 14 30.40 12.83 -13.73
C MET A 14 29.03 13.44 -14.05
N ALA A 15 28.94 14.21 -15.15
CA ALA A 15 27.68 14.77 -15.62
C ALA A 15 26.65 13.68 -15.97
N LEU A 16 27.10 12.59 -16.60
CA LEU A 16 26.25 11.45 -16.97
C LEU A 16 25.71 10.73 -15.72
N VAL A 17 26.53 10.53 -14.68
CA VAL A 17 26.06 9.98 -13.39
C VAL A 17 24.97 10.86 -12.78
N PHE A 18 25.19 12.17 -12.73
CA PHE A 18 24.16 13.11 -12.24
C PHE A 18 22.89 13.07 -13.09
N LEU A 19 23.02 13.02 -14.42
CA LEU A 19 21.88 12.91 -15.34
C LEU A 19 21.06 11.64 -15.06
N VAL A 20 21.73 10.51 -14.87
CA VAL A 20 21.08 9.23 -14.55
C VAL A 20 20.35 9.30 -13.21
N LEU A 21 21.00 9.84 -12.16
CA LEU A 21 20.37 10.03 -10.85
C LEU A 21 19.14 10.95 -10.93
N ALA A 22 19.26 12.08 -11.63
CA ALA A 22 18.16 13.03 -11.83
C ALA A 22 17.00 12.39 -12.62
N SER A 23 17.32 11.62 -13.67
CA SER A 23 16.32 10.88 -14.46
C SER A 23 15.58 9.87 -13.59
N LEU A 24 16.29 9.11 -12.76
CA LEU A 24 15.68 8.12 -11.85
C LEU A 24 14.78 8.81 -10.81
N TYR A 25 15.24 9.92 -10.23
CA TYR A 25 14.43 10.73 -9.32
C TYR A 25 13.16 11.26 -10.00
N ALA A 26 13.27 11.80 -11.22
CA ALA A 26 12.13 12.27 -11.99
C ALA A 26 11.13 11.15 -12.30
N LEU A 27 11.63 9.97 -12.68
CA LEU A 27 10.80 8.80 -12.94
C LEU A 27 10.02 8.39 -11.69
N ILE A 28 10.68 8.30 -10.53
CA ILE A 28 10.03 8.00 -9.24
C ILE A 28 8.96 9.05 -8.93
N GLN A 29 9.23 10.34 -9.16
CA GLN A 29 8.26 11.41 -8.89
C GLN A 29 7.04 11.33 -9.81
N ILE A 30 7.23 10.98 -11.09
CA ILE A 30 6.13 10.76 -12.04
C ILE A 30 5.28 9.56 -11.61
N PHE A 31 5.90 8.43 -11.27
CA PHE A 31 5.17 7.25 -10.77
C PHE A 31 4.43 7.55 -9.46
N ALA A 32 5.06 8.27 -8.53
CA ALA A 32 4.42 8.68 -7.27
C ALA A 32 3.20 9.58 -7.52
N LYS A 33 3.30 10.54 -8.44
CA LYS A 33 2.17 11.40 -8.84
C LYS A 33 1.07 10.61 -9.53
N LEU A 34 1.42 9.70 -10.45
CA LEU A 34 0.43 8.89 -11.17
C LEU A 34 -0.35 8.00 -10.20
N VAL A 35 0.33 7.31 -9.28
CA VAL A 35 -0.33 6.52 -8.22
C VAL A 35 -1.15 7.41 -7.28
N GLY A 36 -0.67 8.60 -6.95
CA GLY A 36 -1.42 9.58 -6.13
C GLY A 36 -2.72 10.04 -6.79
N ILE A 37 -2.70 10.31 -8.10
CA ILE A 37 -3.88 10.70 -8.89
C ILE A 37 -4.87 9.53 -8.96
N PHE A 38 -4.40 8.30 -9.18
CA PHE A 38 -5.24 7.10 -9.18
C PHE A 38 -5.85 6.77 -7.80
N LYS A 39 -5.22 7.17 -6.70
CA LYS A 39 -5.80 7.06 -5.34
C LYS A 39 -6.81 8.18 -5.03
N HIS A 40 -6.88 9.23 -5.84
CA HIS A 40 -7.73 10.40 -5.57
C HIS A 40 -9.22 10.20 -5.98
N GLU A 41 -9.57 9.08 -6.63
CA GLU A 41 -10.98 8.71 -6.85
C GLU A 41 -11.61 7.98 -5.63
N ALA A 42 -10.84 7.70 -4.58
CA ALA A 42 -11.31 6.96 -3.40
C ALA A 42 -10.97 7.64 -2.06
N ALA A 43 -10.81 8.96 -2.03
CA ALA A 43 -10.60 9.69 -0.77
C ALA A 43 -11.51 10.92 -0.70
N LEU A 44 -12.65 10.76 -0.03
CA LEU A 44 -13.33 11.86 0.65
C LEU A 44 -12.37 12.42 1.72
N PRO A 45 -12.33 13.75 1.93
CA PRO A 45 -11.42 14.36 2.88
C PRO A 45 -11.94 14.16 4.29
N VAL A 46 -11.18 13.49 5.15
CA VAL A 46 -11.35 13.62 6.60
C VAL A 46 -10.09 14.29 7.15
N ASN A 47 -10.20 15.62 7.22
CA ASN A 47 -9.42 16.47 8.09
C ASN A 47 -9.88 16.24 9.53
N VAL A 48 -9.05 15.66 10.40
CA VAL A 48 -9.06 15.99 11.83
C VAL A 48 -7.61 15.96 12.35
N PRO A 49 -7.20 16.94 13.18
CA PRO A 49 -5.80 17.24 13.52
C PRO A 49 -5.26 16.37 14.65
N ALA A 50 -3.96 16.55 14.88
CA ALA A 50 -3.16 15.98 15.94
C ALA A 50 -3.74 16.04 17.36
N GLU A 51 -3.20 15.12 18.18
CA GLU A 51 -2.99 15.20 19.63
C GLU A 51 -4.11 14.73 20.57
N GLN A 52 -3.71 13.77 21.41
CA GLN A 52 -4.05 13.55 22.83
C GLN A 52 -5.28 12.71 23.25
N ALA A 53 -4.90 11.73 24.09
CA ALA A 53 -5.50 11.31 25.35
C ALA A 53 -6.46 10.09 25.33
N GLU A 54 -5.87 8.98 25.81
CA GLU A 54 -6.40 8.02 26.79
C GLU A 54 -7.87 8.16 27.20
N VAL A 55 -8.63 7.07 27.08
CA VAL A 55 -9.26 6.30 28.19
C VAL A 55 -9.82 5.00 27.60
N LEU A 56 -9.21 3.85 27.90
CA LEU A 56 -9.74 2.85 28.86
C LEU A 56 -11.16 2.34 28.52
N ASP A 57 -11.27 1.14 27.97
CA ASP A 57 -12.04 0.07 28.64
C ASP A 57 -11.60 -1.32 28.16
N GLU A 58 -11.37 -2.20 29.12
CA GLU A 58 -10.89 -3.57 28.96
C GLU A 58 -12.01 -4.50 28.48
N GLY A 59 -11.76 -5.28 27.43
CA GLY A 59 -12.67 -6.36 27.07
C GLY A 59 -12.20 -7.21 25.89
N ALA A 60 -11.70 -8.40 26.22
CA ALA A 60 -11.43 -9.52 25.31
C ALA A 60 -10.21 -9.40 24.38
N LYS A 61 -9.09 -9.88 24.95
CA LYS A 61 -7.88 -10.41 24.32
C LYS A 61 -8.19 -11.29 23.09
N GLY A 62 -8.19 -10.67 21.92
CA GLY A 62 -7.89 -11.30 20.63
C GLY A 62 -6.75 -10.52 19.97
N PRO A 63 -5.97 -11.09 19.04
CA PRO A 63 -5.03 -10.27 18.28
C PRO A 63 -5.86 -9.16 17.63
N GLU A 64 -5.53 -7.91 17.91
CA GLU A 64 -6.08 -6.75 17.21
C GLU A 64 -5.63 -6.85 15.75
N VAL A 65 -6.32 -7.69 14.99
CA VAL A 65 -6.25 -7.68 13.54
C VAL A 65 -6.99 -6.42 13.16
N SER A 66 -6.24 -5.33 12.99
CA SER A 66 -6.67 -4.14 12.27
C SER A 66 -6.95 -4.54 10.82
N ALA A 67 -8.03 -5.28 10.62
CA ALA A 67 -8.57 -5.61 9.32
C ALA A 67 -9.06 -4.29 8.72
N GLY A 68 -8.26 -3.73 7.82
CA GLY A 68 -8.66 -2.56 7.04
C GLY A 68 -10.04 -2.77 6.42
N GLU A 69 -10.71 -1.66 6.09
CA GLU A 69 -12.09 -1.57 5.60
C GLU A 69 -12.52 -2.72 4.65
N LEU A 70 -13.04 -3.83 5.21
CA LEU A 70 -13.50 -4.99 4.45
C LEU A 70 -14.88 -4.71 3.86
N ARG A 71 -15.00 -4.82 2.53
CA ARG A 71 -16.26 -4.57 1.83
C ARG A 71 -17.02 -5.87 1.58
N LEU A 72 -18.09 -6.10 2.33
CA LEU A 72 -19.03 -7.20 2.14
C LEU A 72 -20.15 -6.76 1.18
N LYS A 73 -20.34 -7.48 0.08
CA LYS A 73 -21.39 -7.22 -0.91
C LYS A 73 -22.30 -8.45 -1.03
N GLY A 74 -23.46 -8.39 -0.38
CA GLY A 74 -24.45 -9.47 -0.42
C GLY A 74 -24.05 -10.72 0.38
N VAL A 75 -23.16 -10.58 1.37
CA VAL A 75 -22.71 -11.65 2.26
C VAL A 75 -22.79 -11.15 3.70
N ASP A 76 -23.32 -11.98 4.60
CA ASP A 76 -23.36 -11.67 6.03
C ASP A 76 -21.99 -11.85 6.68
N GLU A 77 -21.78 -11.16 7.80
CA GLU A 77 -20.50 -11.16 8.51
C GLU A 77 -20.08 -12.54 9.01
N LYS A 78 -21.03 -13.40 9.39
CA LYS A 78 -20.76 -14.76 9.87
C LYS A 78 -20.27 -15.65 8.72
N THR A 79 -20.90 -15.56 7.56
CA THR A 79 -20.45 -16.25 6.35
C THR A 79 -19.09 -15.72 5.90
N ALA A 80 -18.86 -14.41 5.98
CA ALA A 80 -17.55 -13.83 5.69
C ALA A 80 -16.47 -14.39 6.63
N ALA A 81 -16.70 -14.43 7.94
CA ALA A 81 -15.76 -14.99 8.91
C ALA A 81 -15.44 -16.47 8.63
N MET A 82 -16.45 -17.24 8.24
CA MET A 82 -16.29 -18.64 7.85
C MET A 82 -15.39 -18.78 6.61
N ILE A 83 -15.62 -17.95 5.58
CA ILE A 83 -14.79 -17.90 4.38
C ILE A 83 -13.34 -17.52 4.74
N MET A 84 -13.14 -16.54 5.63
CA MET A 84 -11.80 -16.13 6.05
C MET A 84 -11.05 -17.25 6.76
N ALA A 85 -11.72 -18.00 7.63
CA ALA A 85 -11.14 -19.13 8.35
C ALA A 85 -10.73 -20.27 7.40
N ILE A 86 -11.59 -20.62 6.44
CA ILE A 86 -11.31 -21.66 5.44
C ILE A 86 -10.09 -21.27 4.60
N ILE A 87 -10.05 -20.04 4.08
CA ILE A 87 -8.96 -19.59 3.21
C ILE A 87 -7.64 -19.49 4.00
N SER A 88 -7.68 -19.06 5.25
CA SER A 88 -6.49 -19.07 6.12
C SER A 88 -5.95 -20.48 6.35
N HIS A 89 -6.84 -21.45 6.56
CA HIS A 89 -6.46 -22.85 6.72
C HIS A 89 -5.85 -23.43 5.43
N GLU A 90 -6.51 -23.25 4.29
CA GLU A 90 -6.05 -23.80 3.01
C GLU A 90 -4.78 -23.12 2.48
N SER A 91 -4.60 -21.82 2.75
CA SER A 91 -3.38 -21.09 2.37
C SER A 91 -2.22 -21.30 3.34
N GLY A 92 -2.49 -21.76 4.56
CA GLY A 92 -1.50 -21.83 5.64
C GLY A 92 -1.03 -20.45 6.15
N ILE A 93 -1.69 -19.36 5.75
CA ILE A 93 -1.36 -17.98 6.17
C ILE A 93 -2.30 -17.60 7.33
N PRO A 94 -1.77 -17.10 8.47
CA PRO A 94 -2.60 -16.71 9.60
C PRO A 94 -3.50 -15.51 9.25
N LEU A 95 -4.66 -15.43 9.89
CA LEU A 95 -5.66 -14.35 9.68
C LEU A 95 -5.07 -12.93 9.86
N SER A 96 -4.02 -12.78 10.68
CA SER A 96 -3.33 -11.52 10.93
C SER A 96 -2.57 -10.97 9.71
N GLU A 97 -2.14 -11.86 8.80
CA GLU A 97 -1.40 -11.52 7.60
C GLU A 97 -2.29 -11.55 6.34
N LEU A 98 -3.48 -12.15 6.44
CA LEU A 98 -4.38 -12.36 5.32
C LEU A 98 -5.30 -11.14 5.11
N GLN A 99 -5.08 -10.39 4.02
CA GLN A 99 -5.88 -9.21 3.68
C GLN A 99 -7.03 -9.52 2.70
N PHE A 100 -8.26 -9.43 3.20
CA PHE A 100 -9.47 -9.52 2.36
C PHE A 100 -9.90 -8.12 1.90
N LYS A 101 -9.90 -7.85 0.58
CA LYS A 101 -10.33 -6.56 0.03
C LYS A 101 -11.85 -6.46 -0.19
N SER A 102 -12.46 -7.54 -0.68
CA SER A 102 -13.91 -7.59 -0.88
C SER A 102 -14.42 -9.01 -0.99
N ILE A 103 -15.58 -9.29 -0.42
CA ILE A 103 -16.30 -10.56 -0.58
C ILE A 103 -17.65 -10.24 -1.24
N LYS A 104 -17.93 -10.87 -2.38
CA LYS A 104 -19.15 -10.65 -3.17
C LYS A 104 -19.86 -11.98 -3.42
N ALA A 105 -21.15 -12.05 -3.12
CA ALA A 105 -22.00 -13.15 -3.55
C ALA A 105 -22.21 -13.09 -5.07
N ILE A 106 -22.02 -14.21 -5.76
CA ILE A 106 -22.40 -14.38 -7.16
C ILE A 106 -23.82 -14.95 -7.21
N GLU A 107 -24.77 -14.22 -7.78
CA GLU A 107 -26.05 -14.81 -8.17
C GLU A 107 -25.82 -15.55 -9.48
N GLN A 108 -25.76 -16.89 -9.42
CA GLN A 108 -25.84 -17.71 -10.63
C GLN A 108 -27.30 -17.76 -11.05
N SER A 109 -27.61 -17.12 -12.19
CA SER A 109 -28.88 -17.24 -12.90
C SER A 109 -28.91 -18.48 -13.78
#